data_AF-A0A822BBV2-F1
#
_entry.id   AF-A0A822BBV2-F1
#
_cell.length_a   1.000
_cell.length_b   1.000
_cell.length_c   1.000
_cell.angle_alpha   90.00
_cell.angle_beta   90.00
_cell.angle_gamma   90.00
#
_symmetry.space_group_name_H-M   'P 1'
#
loop_
_entity.id
_entity.type
_entity.pdbx_description
1 polymer ?
#
loop_
_entity_poly.entity_id
_entity_poly.type
_entity_poly.pdbx_seq_one_letter_code
_entity_poly.pdbx_strand_id
1 'polypeptide(L)' 'SIPSFDELPCTAATRSIVSSKNRFLNILPIDATRVILSLLNDDPATDYINGNYISGYKTPNKFIATQ' A
#
# COMPACT_ATOMS: atom_id res chain seq x y z
N SER A 1 4.46 17.35 14.77
CA SER A 1 3.46 17.65 13.72
C SER A 1 3.06 16.34 13.09
N ILE A 2 1.77 16.10 12.80
CA ILE A 2 1.37 14.93 12.00
C ILE A 2 1.77 15.26 10.56
N PRO A 3 2.56 14.41 9.87
CA PRO A 3 2.95 14.67 8.48
C PRO A 3 1.70 14.71 7.59
N SER A 4 1.75 15.56 6.57
CA SER A 4 0.68 15.57 5.56
C SER A 4 0.69 14.25 4.79
N PHE A 5 -0.45 13.84 4.23
CA PHE A 5 -0.53 12.59 3.47
C PHE A 5 0.40 12.59 2.25
N ASP A 6 0.73 13.77 1.72
CA ASP A 6 1.66 13.95 0.59
C ASP A 6 3.14 13.76 0.97
N GLU A 7 3.46 13.76 2.27
CA GLU A 7 4.82 13.55 2.78
C GLU A 7 5.10 12.07 3.12
N LEU A 8 4.10 11.21 3.01
CA LEU A 8 4.25 9.80 3.37
C LEU A 8 4.88 8.98 2.22
N PRO A 9 5.85 8.11 2.52
CA PRO A 9 6.53 7.32 1.50
C PRO A 9 5.60 6.27 0.87
N CYS A 10 5.77 6.05 -0.44
CA CYS A 10 5.12 5.00 -1.24
C CYS A 10 6.14 4.14 -2.00
N THR A 11 7.30 3.92 -1.37
CA THR A 11 8.49 3.30 -1.97
C THR A 11 8.21 1.88 -2.50
N ALA A 12 7.34 1.11 -1.83
CA ALA A 12 6.98 -0.23 -2.29
C ALA A 12 6.16 -0.18 -3.60
N ALA A 13 5.32 0.84 -3.75
CA ALA A 13 4.42 1.04 -4.88
C ALA A 13 5.11 1.62 -6.12
N THR A 14 6.23 2.31 -5.94
CA THR A 14 7.03 2.90 -7.03
C THR A 14 8.04 1.93 -7.65
N ARG A 15 8.16 0.70 -7.12
CA ARG A 15 9.00 -0.34 -7.73
C ARG A 15 8.49 -0.69 -9.13
N SER A 16 9.38 -0.70 -10.11
CA SER A 16 9.05 -1.02 -11.51
C SER A 16 8.33 -2.36 -11.65
N ILE A 17 8.72 -3.37 -10.85
CA ILE A 17 8.16 -4.73 -10.86
C ILE A 17 6.67 -4.82 -10.46
N VAL A 18 6.12 -3.80 -9.79
CA VAL A 18 4.70 -3.76 -9.41
C VAL A 18 3.93 -2.63 -10.09
N SER A 19 4.58 -1.83 -10.94
CA SER A 19 3.96 -0.68 -11.62
C SER A 19 2.68 -1.06 -12.39
N SER A 20 2.66 -2.22 -13.04
CA SER A 20 1.49 -2.75 -13.77
C SER A 20 0.33 -3.17 -12.86
N LYS A 21 0.56 -3.30 -11.55
CA LYS A 21 -0.47 -3.62 -10.56
C LYS A 21 -1.21 -2.38 -10.06
N ASN A 22 -0.76 -1.17 -10.43
CA ASN A 22 -1.41 0.09 -10.09
C ASN A 22 -2.29 0.57 -11.26
N ARG A 23 -3.59 0.75 -11.02
CA ARG A 23 -4.52 1.26 -12.03
C ARG A 23 -4.24 2.72 -12.41
N PHE A 24 -3.83 3.51 -11.42
CA PHE A 24 -3.48 4.92 -11.58
C PHE A 24 -2.17 5.20 -10.85
N LEU A 25 -1.17 5.75 -11.56
CA LEU A 25 0.16 6.01 -10.98
C LEU A 25 0.17 7.16 -9.97
N ASN A 26 -0.89 7.97 -9.94
CA ASN A 26 -1.10 9.03 -8.97
C ASN A 26 -1.93 8.59 -7.75
N ILE A 27 -2.35 7.31 -7.68
CA ILE A 27 -3.08 6.74 -6.54
C ILE A 27 -2.31 5.51 -6.08
N LEU A 28 -1.33 5.73 -5.20
CA LEU A 28 -0.44 4.68 -4.69
C LEU A 28 -0.68 4.43 -3.19
N PRO A 29 -0.51 3.19 -2.72
CA PRO A 29 -0.63 2.90 -1.31
C PRO A 29 0.56 3.47 -0.53
N ILE A 30 0.28 3.96 0.67
CA ILE A 30 1.29 4.47 1.60
C ILE A 30 2.01 3.31 2.30
N ASP A 31 3.34 3.35 2.39
CA ASP A 31 4.15 2.26 2.95
C ASP A 31 3.75 1.92 4.39
N ALA A 32 3.47 2.92 5.21
CA ALA A 32 3.20 2.76 6.65
C ALA A 32 1.94 1.93 6.95
N THR A 33 0.96 1.88 6.04
CA THR A 33 -0.30 1.19 6.26
C THR A 33 -0.66 0.24 5.12
N ARG A 34 0.26 -0.01 4.18
CA ARG A 34 -0.03 -0.87 3.03
C ARG A 34 -0.37 -2.28 3.49
N VAL A 35 -1.24 -2.93 2.74
CA VAL A 35 -1.45 -4.38 2.89
C VAL A 35 -0.24 -5.08 2.29
N ILE A 36 0.36 -5.99 3.06
CA ILE A 36 1.49 -6.82 2.63
C ILE A 36 0.95 -8.24 2.45
N LEU A 37 1.02 -8.76 1.24
CA LEU A 37 0.63 -10.13 0.93
C LEU A 37 1.77 -11.10 1.28
N SER A 38 1.44 -12.38 1.43
CA SER A 38 2.46 -13.43 1.53
C SER A 38 3.29 -13.50 0.26
N LEU A 39 4.61 -13.52 0.42
CA LEU A 39 5.54 -13.72 -0.67
C LEU A 39 5.38 -15.14 -1.24
N LEU A 40 5.32 -15.26 -2.56
CA LEU A 40 5.23 -16.52 -3.28
C LEU A 40 6.51 -16.76 -4.10
N ASN A 41 7.12 -17.93 -3.97
CA ASN A 41 8.27 -18.37 -4.77
C ASN A 41 9.44 -17.35 -4.82
N ASP A 42 9.68 -16.63 -3.73
CA ASP A 42 10.68 -15.55 -3.65
C ASP A 42 10.49 -14.41 -4.67
N ASP A 43 9.32 -14.29 -5.31
CA ASP A 43 9.03 -13.21 -6.26
C ASP A 43 8.64 -11.92 -5.49
N PRO A 44 9.51 -10.89 -5.47
CA PRO A 44 9.28 -9.66 -4.73
C PRO A 44 8.08 -8.87 -5.23
N ALA A 45 7.49 -9.17 -6.39
CA ALA A 45 6.27 -8.53 -6.85
C ALA A 45 5.02 -9.09 -6.14
N THR A 46 5.08 -10.29 -5.57
CA THR A 46 3.91 -11.02 -5.03
C THR A 46 3.46 -10.54 -3.65
N ASP A 47 4.32 -9.82 -2.93
CA ASP A 47 4.00 -9.21 -1.63
C ASP A 47 3.10 -7.96 -1.74
N TYR A 48 2.77 -7.54 -2.95
CA TYR A 48 2.21 -6.23 -3.23
C TYR A 48 0.77 -6.29 -3.76
N ILE A 49 -0.06 -5.44 -3.16
CA ILE A 49 -1.37 -5.02 -3.64
C ILE A 49 -1.52 -3.52 -3.42
N ASN A 50 -2.21 -2.82 -4.32
CA ASN A 50 -2.59 -1.43 -4.09
C ASN A 50 -3.74 -1.36 -3.08
N GLY A 51 -3.39 -1.35 -1.80
CA GLY A 51 -4.34 -1.17 -0.73
C GLY A 51 -3.71 -0.83 0.61
N ASN A 52 -4.49 -0.15 1.44
CA ASN A 52 -4.11 0.30 2.77
C ASN A 52 -5.14 -0.13 3.83
N TYR A 53 -4.65 -0.40 5.04
CA TYR A 53 -5.50 -0.53 6.22
C TYR A 53 -6.06 0.81 6.64
N ILE A 54 -7.36 0.86 6.93
CA ILE A 54 -8.08 2.02 7.43
C ILE A 54 -8.65 1.69 8.81
N SER A 55 -8.35 2.56 9.78
CA SER A 55 -8.88 2.42 11.14
C SER A 55 -10.35 2.84 11.19
N GLY A 56 -11.18 2.04 11.87
CA GLY A 56 -12.54 2.42 12.23
C GLY A 56 -12.59 3.12 13.59
N TYR A 57 -13.79 3.50 14.03
CA TYR A 57 -13.97 4.05 15.37
C TYR A 57 -13.46 3.07 16.45
N LYS A 58 -12.40 3.48 17.16
CA LYS A 58 -11.72 2.69 18.21
C LYS A 58 -11.22 1.31 17.79
N THR A 59 -11.13 1.03 16.49
CA THR A 59 -10.69 -0.27 15.97
C THR A 59 -9.61 -0.03 14.91
N PRO A 60 -8.32 -0.18 15.24
CA PRO A 60 -7.26 -0.03 14.25
C PRO A 60 -7.38 -1.09 13.15
N ASN A 61 -6.97 -0.75 11.94
CA ASN A 61 -6.91 -1.66 10.78
C ASN A 61 -8.22 -2.42 10.49
N LYS A 62 -9.37 -1.79 10.73
CA LYS A 62 -10.68 -2.43 10.61
C LYS A 62 -11.08 -2.72 9.16
N PHE A 63 -10.68 -1.85 8.24
CA PHE A 63 -11.06 -1.93 6.84
C PHE A 63 -9.81 -1.97 5.96
N ILE A 64 -10.00 -2.43 4.72
CA ILE A 64 -9.01 -2.33 3.65
C ILE A 64 -9.64 -1.48 2.55
N ALA A 65 -8.95 -0.41 2.17
CA ALA A 65 -9.24 0.33 0.95
C ALA A 65 -8.32 -0.18 -0.17
N THR A 66 -8.88 -0.52 -1.33
CA THR A 66 -8.16 -1.07 -2.50
C THR A 66 -8.75 -0.54 -3.80
N GLN A 67 -7.95 -0.54 -4.87
CA GLN A 67 -8.34 -0.13 -6.24
C GLN A 67 -9.32 -1.07 -6.94
#